data_AF-A0A955Q6I9-F1
#
_entry.id   AF-A0A955Q6I9-F1
#
_cell.length_a   1.000
_cell.length_b   1.000
_cell.length_c   1.000
_cell.angle_alpha   90.00
_cell.angle_beta   90.00
_cell.angle_gamma   90.00
#
_symmetry.space_group_name_H-M   'P 1'
#
loop_
_entity.id
_entity.type
_entity.pdbx_description
1 polymer ?
#
loop_
_entity_poly.entity_id
_entity_poly.type
_entity_poly.pdbx_seq_one_letter_code
_entity_poly.pdbx_strand_id
1 'polypeptide(L)'
;MSGWHWRKKNNTPHLFLLRMAVFFFLLLPIGSVSLHAQPTLKEVIEDTAKKSQEVTFDPDNEGEVPEDELNRGVPRTMVQGFFLAIRQRDFQRASQYLDLRNLPEAVQKIPGSELARALRIVLARTHWIDLDKLSLDPAGRRKDGLPPYRDRIGQIKGKSKTFDILLQKVPRGDGVAIWKFSNKTVAQVPEMYAVFAQTFWDEVLPPWFFEVRVLELY
;
A
#
# COMPACT_ATOMS: atom_id res chain seq x y z
N MET A 1 23.27 38.07 41.25
CA MET A 1 21.82 37.77 41.21
C MET A 1 21.51 36.86 42.38
N SER A 2 20.67 37.37 43.28
CA SER A 2 20.39 36.89 44.64
C SER A 2 19.64 35.55 44.68
N GLY A 3 19.95 34.77 45.71
CA GLY A 3 19.47 33.41 45.91
C GLY A 3 17.97 33.29 46.17
N TRP A 4 17.43 32.15 45.74
CA TRP A 4 16.12 31.65 46.11
C TRP A 4 16.23 30.77 47.36
N HIS A 5 15.62 31.23 48.44
CA HIS A 5 15.22 30.41 49.58
C HIS A 5 13.70 30.25 49.53
N TRP A 6 13.19 29.02 49.55
CA TRP A 6 12.37 28.59 50.68
C TRP A 6 12.26 27.05 50.73
N ARG A 7 12.46 26.56 51.96
CA ARG A 7 12.47 25.19 52.47
C ARG A 7 11.16 25.08 53.26
N LYS A 8 10.35 24.01 53.23
CA LYS A 8 10.49 22.81 54.07
C LYS A 8 9.20 21.99 53.96
N LYS A 9 9.38 20.66 54.03
CA LYS A 9 8.70 19.64 54.86
C LYS A 9 7.28 19.99 55.36
N ASN A 10 6.35 19.04 55.29
CA ASN A 10 6.12 18.15 56.42
C ASN A 10 5.66 16.74 56.00
N ASN A 11 6.22 15.77 56.72
CA ASN A 11 6.08 14.34 56.55
C ASN A 11 5.52 13.78 57.88
N THR A 12 4.86 12.62 57.82
CA THR A 12 4.56 11.64 58.91
C THR A 12 3.30 11.85 59.78
N PRO A 13 2.80 10.83 60.55
CA PRO A 13 2.70 9.37 60.31
C PRO A 13 1.40 8.68 60.84
N HIS A 14 1.29 7.38 60.53
CA HIS A 14 0.41 6.29 61.04
C HIS A 14 -0.21 6.34 62.46
N LEU A 15 -1.43 5.78 62.56
CA LEU A 15 -1.93 4.94 63.68
C LEU A 15 -3.12 4.09 63.17
N PHE A 16 -2.97 2.87 62.65
CA PHE A 16 -2.89 1.56 63.33
C PHE A 16 -3.99 1.25 64.39
N LEU A 17 -4.67 0.10 64.17
CA LEU A 17 -5.53 -0.72 65.06
C LEU A 17 -7.02 -0.32 65.08
N LEU A 18 -7.98 -1.20 64.75
CA LEU A 18 -8.28 -2.43 65.49
C LEU A 18 -9.09 -3.45 64.66
N ARG A 19 -8.78 -4.73 64.89
CA ARG A 19 -9.41 -5.98 64.45
C ARG A 19 -10.89 -6.10 64.88
N MET A 20 -11.72 -6.78 64.11
CA MET A 20 -12.54 -7.94 64.57
C MET A 20 -13.39 -8.52 63.42
N ALA A 21 -13.26 -9.82 63.23
CA ALA A 21 -14.10 -10.65 62.38
C ALA A 21 -15.41 -11.01 63.11
N VAL A 22 -16.57 -10.87 62.45
CA VAL A 22 -17.76 -11.67 62.72
C VAL A 22 -18.53 -11.87 61.41
N PHE A 23 -18.78 -13.15 61.09
CA PHE A 23 -19.68 -13.65 60.06
C PHE A 23 -21.11 -13.12 60.25
N PHE A 24 -21.73 -12.58 59.20
CA PHE A 24 -23.18 -12.64 59.05
C PHE A 24 -23.55 -12.88 57.59
N PHE A 25 -23.99 -14.11 57.33
CA PHE A 25 -24.50 -14.61 56.06
C PHE A 25 -25.90 -14.01 55.85
N LEU A 26 -26.05 -13.09 54.90
CA LEU A 26 -27.35 -12.52 54.54
C LEU A 26 -27.56 -12.73 53.04
N LEU A 27 -28.54 -13.61 52.74
CA LEU A 27 -29.04 -13.93 51.41
C LEU A 27 -29.32 -12.67 50.59
N LEU A 28 -28.69 -12.57 49.42
CA LEU A 28 -29.18 -11.74 48.31
C LEU A 28 -29.25 -12.59 47.04
N PRO A 29 -30.34 -12.47 46.27
CA PRO A 29 -30.66 -13.37 45.17
C PRO A 29 -29.73 -13.15 43.98
N ILE A 30 -29.39 -14.27 43.35
CA ILE A 30 -28.61 -14.40 42.12
C ILE A 30 -29.31 -13.57 41.03
N GLY A 31 -28.69 -12.47 40.63
CA GLY A 31 -29.05 -11.75 39.41
C GLY A 31 -28.66 -12.59 38.19
N SER A 32 -29.64 -12.89 37.35
CA SER A 32 -29.49 -13.67 36.13
C SER A 32 -28.39 -13.12 35.22
N VAL A 33 -27.34 -13.91 35.02
CA VAL A 33 -26.44 -13.72 33.88
C VAL A 33 -27.22 -14.10 32.63
N SER A 34 -27.55 -13.12 31.78
CA SER A 34 -27.99 -13.42 30.41
C SER A 34 -26.84 -14.10 29.67
N LEU A 35 -26.98 -15.41 29.47
CA LEU A 35 -26.20 -16.15 28.48
C LEU A 35 -26.46 -15.51 27.12
N HIS A 36 -25.52 -14.69 26.64
CA HIS A 36 -25.47 -14.36 25.22
C HIS A 36 -25.19 -15.68 24.48
N ALA A 37 -26.18 -16.14 23.72
CA ALA A 37 -26.01 -17.25 22.79
C ALA A 37 -24.87 -16.88 21.82
N GLN A 38 -23.81 -17.67 21.81
CA GLN A 38 -22.79 -17.59 20.76
C GLN A 38 -23.39 -18.23 19.50
N PRO A 39 -23.28 -17.59 18.32
CA PRO A 39 -23.70 -18.22 17.08
C PRO A 39 -22.81 -19.45 16.83
N THR A 40 -23.45 -20.57 16.50
CA THR A 40 -22.74 -21.82 16.27
C THR A 40 -22.07 -21.81 14.90
N LEU A 41 -20.90 -22.44 14.79
CA LEU A 41 -20.04 -22.51 13.60
C LEU A 41 -20.76 -22.96 12.31
N LYS A 42 -21.93 -23.59 12.43
CA LYS A 42 -22.75 -24.02 11.27
C LYS A 42 -23.54 -22.87 10.64
N GLU A 43 -23.99 -21.91 11.44
CA GLU A 43 -24.80 -20.76 10.99
C GLU A 43 -23.95 -19.79 10.16
N VAL A 44 -22.69 -19.59 10.57
CA VAL A 44 -21.71 -18.75 9.83
C VAL A 44 -21.33 -19.37 8.48
N ILE A 45 -21.26 -20.70 8.40
CA ILE A 45 -20.91 -21.41 7.16
C ILE A 45 -22.10 -21.39 6.17
N GLU A 46 -23.32 -21.55 6.65
CA GLU A 46 -24.53 -21.52 5.80
C GLU A 46 -24.85 -20.11 5.26
N ASP A 47 -24.64 -19.05 6.05
CA ASP A 47 -24.81 -17.67 5.58
C ASP A 47 -23.76 -17.26 4.55
N THR A 48 -22.52 -17.77 4.68
CA THR A 48 -21.45 -17.53 3.70
C THR A 48 -21.70 -18.31 2.39
N ALA A 49 -22.27 -19.52 2.48
CA ALA A 49 -22.59 -20.33 1.32
C ALA A 49 -23.77 -19.76 0.51
N LYS A 50 -24.78 -19.15 1.17
CA LYS A 50 -25.90 -18.48 0.48
C LYS A 50 -25.51 -17.15 -0.18
N LYS A 51 -24.53 -16.42 0.36
CA LYS A 51 -24.04 -15.16 -0.24
C LYS A 51 -23.15 -15.37 -1.48
N SER A 52 -22.75 -16.61 -1.76
CA SER A 52 -21.84 -16.96 -2.87
C SER A 52 -22.52 -17.15 -4.23
N GLN A 53 -23.85 -17.02 -4.33
CA GLN A 53 -24.58 -17.21 -5.59
C GLN A 53 -25.52 -16.03 -5.91
N GLU A 54 -25.00 -14.82 -5.91
CA GLU A 54 -25.59 -13.71 -6.67
C GLU A 54 -24.51 -12.65 -6.96
N VAL A 55 -23.59 -12.97 -7.88
CA VAL A 55 -22.58 -12.00 -8.34
C VAL A 55 -23.20 -11.14 -9.43
N THR A 56 -24.03 -10.19 -9.02
CA THR A 56 -24.41 -9.03 -9.81
C THR A 56 -23.28 -8.00 -9.76
N PHE A 57 -22.91 -7.42 -10.90
CA PHE A 57 -22.05 -6.25 -10.96
C PHE A 57 -22.74 -5.11 -10.20
N ASP A 58 -22.24 -4.80 -9.00
CA ASP A 58 -22.72 -3.71 -8.19
C ASP A 58 -21.65 -2.60 -8.14
N PRO A 59 -21.86 -1.46 -8.84
CA PRO A 59 -20.93 -0.34 -8.79
C PRO A 59 -20.84 0.32 -7.40
N ASP A 60 -21.72 -0.05 -6.45
CA ASP A 60 -21.81 0.56 -5.12
C ASP A 60 -21.01 -0.18 -4.02
N ASN A 61 -20.33 -1.31 -4.31
CA ASN A 61 -19.39 -1.93 -3.37
C ASN A 61 -18.03 -1.19 -3.34
N GLU A 62 -18.08 0.13 -3.16
CA GLU A 62 -16.91 1.01 -3.04
C GLU A 62 -16.25 0.95 -1.65
N GLY A 63 -16.82 0.19 -0.70
CA GLY A 63 -16.42 0.19 0.71
C GLY A 63 -15.62 -1.03 1.17
N GLU A 64 -15.76 -2.19 0.53
CA GLU A 64 -15.04 -3.40 0.94
C GLU A 64 -13.67 -3.47 0.28
N VAL A 65 -12.61 -3.55 1.09
CA VAL A 65 -11.24 -3.80 0.60
C VAL A 65 -11.17 -5.23 0.07
N PRO A 66 -10.87 -5.45 -1.22
CA PRO A 66 -10.69 -6.78 -1.76
C PRO A 66 -9.60 -7.56 -1.02
N GLU A 67 -9.90 -8.80 -0.66
CA GLU A 67 -8.87 -9.74 -0.23
C GLU A 67 -7.94 -10.06 -1.41
N ASP A 68 -6.67 -9.76 -1.25
CA ASP A 68 -5.65 -9.89 -2.29
C ASP A 68 -4.28 -10.11 -1.64
N GLU A 69 -3.60 -11.20 -2.00
CA GLU A 69 -2.27 -11.55 -1.45
C GLU A 69 -1.20 -10.47 -1.68
N LEU A 70 -1.40 -9.62 -2.69
CA LEU A 70 -0.52 -8.51 -3.02
C LEU A 70 -0.97 -7.17 -2.41
N ASN A 71 -2.05 -7.17 -1.63
CA ASN A 71 -2.69 -6.02 -1.01
C ASN A 71 -3.06 -4.91 -2.00
N ARG A 72 -3.56 -5.30 -3.18
CA ARG A 72 -3.93 -4.38 -4.26
C ARG A 72 -5.33 -3.77 -4.11
N GLY A 73 -6.00 -3.97 -2.98
CA GLY A 73 -7.33 -3.40 -2.72
C GLY A 73 -7.35 -1.89 -2.50
N VAL A 74 -6.23 -1.30 -2.03
CA VAL A 74 -6.11 0.13 -1.73
C VAL A 74 -4.87 0.71 -2.42
N PRO A 75 -4.91 1.95 -2.98
CA PRO A 75 -3.78 2.54 -3.69
C PRO A 75 -2.48 2.56 -2.88
N ARG A 76 -2.55 2.99 -1.61
CA ARG A 76 -1.37 3.07 -0.75
C ARG A 76 -0.72 1.71 -0.51
N THR A 77 -1.50 0.71 -0.08
CA THR A 77 -0.98 -0.63 0.23
C THR A 77 -0.45 -1.33 -1.02
N MET A 78 -1.09 -1.09 -2.17
CA MET A 78 -0.64 -1.60 -3.45
C MET A 78 0.75 -1.07 -3.82
N VAL A 79 0.96 0.25 -3.71
CA VAL A 79 2.26 0.88 -3.99
C VAL A 79 3.32 0.41 -2.99
N GLN A 80 2.97 0.26 -1.71
CA GLN A 80 3.85 -0.31 -0.70
C GLN A 80 4.27 -1.75 -1.05
N GLY A 81 3.33 -2.59 -1.48
CA GLY A 81 3.59 -3.96 -1.91
C GLY A 81 4.54 -4.04 -3.10
N PHE A 82 4.38 -3.15 -4.08
CA PHE A 82 5.30 -3.03 -5.21
C PHE A 82 6.73 -2.69 -4.75
N PHE A 83 6.89 -1.69 -3.88
CA PHE A 83 8.21 -1.32 -3.34
C PHE A 83 8.82 -2.45 -2.50
N LEU A 84 8.01 -3.21 -1.76
CA LEU A 84 8.47 -4.38 -1.02
C LEU A 84 9.04 -5.45 -1.97
N ALA A 85 8.31 -5.80 -3.03
CA ALA A 85 8.77 -6.77 -4.04
C ALA A 85 10.09 -6.30 -4.71
N ILE A 86 10.19 -5.02 -5.02
CA ILE A 86 11.41 -4.39 -5.53
C ILE A 86 12.58 -4.52 -4.55
N ARG A 87 12.36 -4.25 -3.25
CA ARG A 87 13.42 -4.34 -2.24
C ARG A 87 13.96 -5.76 -2.12
N GLN A 88 13.08 -6.75 -2.29
CA GLN A 88 13.43 -8.17 -2.31
C GLN A 88 14.06 -8.63 -3.63
N ARG A 89 14.19 -7.74 -4.63
CA ARG A 89 14.62 -8.05 -6.00
C ARG A 89 13.73 -9.08 -6.71
N ASP A 90 12.51 -9.28 -6.23
CA ASP A 90 11.52 -10.14 -6.84
C ASP A 90 10.76 -9.36 -7.91
N PHE A 91 11.39 -9.22 -9.08
CA PHE A 91 10.83 -8.47 -10.19
C PHE A 91 9.65 -9.18 -10.86
N GLN A 92 9.59 -10.50 -10.73
CA GLN A 92 8.46 -11.31 -11.17
C GLN A 92 7.22 -10.95 -10.35
N ARG A 93 7.31 -10.94 -9.02
CA ARG A 93 6.24 -10.45 -8.15
C ARG A 93 5.95 -8.97 -8.37
N ALA A 94 6.97 -8.13 -8.54
CA ALA A 94 6.78 -6.71 -8.81
C ALA A 94 6.00 -6.47 -10.13
N SER A 95 6.19 -7.30 -11.16
CA SER A 95 5.43 -7.21 -12.40
C SER A 95 3.92 -7.43 -12.22
N GLN A 96 3.51 -8.16 -11.18
CA GLN A 96 2.10 -8.39 -10.86
C GLN A 96 1.40 -7.15 -10.32
N TYR A 97 2.12 -6.05 -10.05
CA TYR A 97 1.55 -4.73 -9.73
C TYR A 97 1.39 -3.84 -10.97
N LEU A 98 1.85 -4.28 -12.14
CA LEU A 98 1.75 -3.53 -13.39
C LEU A 98 0.55 -3.99 -14.21
N ASP A 99 -0.24 -3.08 -14.76
CA ASP A 99 -1.19 -3.47 -15.80
C ASP A 99 -0.48 -3.62 -17.15
N LEU A 100 -0.28 -4.87 -17.55
CA LEU A 100 0.39 -5.25 -18.79
C LEU A 100 -0.59 -5.42 -19.98
N ARG A 101 -1.88 -5.18 -19.76
CA ARG A 101 -2.91 -5.25 -20.80
C ARG A 101 -2.89 -3.98 -21.63
N ASN A 102 -3.28 -4.08 -22.89
CA ASN A 102 -3.47 -2.93 -23.78
C ASN A 102 -2.22 -2.02 -23.86
N LEU A 103 -1.03 -2.62 -23.88
CA LEU A 103 0.24 -1.91 -24.09
C LEU A 103 0.52 -1.76 -25.60
N PRO A 104 1.32 -0.77 -26.04
CA PRO A 104 1.82 -0.74 -27.41
C PRO A 104 2.64 -2.00 -27.74
N GLU A 105 2.61 -2.46 -28.99
CA GLU A 105 3.26 -3.72 -29.41
C GLU A 105 4.76 -3.78 -29.03
N ALA A 106 5.48 -2.66 -29.20
CA ALA A 106 6.87 -2.55 -28.83
C ALA A 106 7.14 -2.81 -27.34
N VAL A 107 6.19 -2.43 -26.46
CA VAL A 107 6.29 -2.60 -25.01
C VAL A 107 5.81 -3.99 -24.58
N GLN A 108 4.81 -4.57 -25.27
CA GLN A 108 4.33 -5.93 -25.00
C GLN A 108 5.42 -6.99 -25.12
N LYS A 109 6.41 -6.77 -25.99
CA LYS A 109 7.57 -7.67 -26.19
C LYS A 109 8.56 -7.64 -25.02
N ILE A 110 8.48 -6.64 -24.14
CA ILE A 110 9.36 -6.50 -22.99
C ILE A 110 8.78 -7.33 -21.82
N PRO A 111 9.57 -8.22 -21.20
CA PRO A 111 9.12 -8.96 -20.02
C PRO A 111 8.61 -8.02 -18.92
N GLY A 112 7.47 -8.36 -18.30
CA GLY A 112 6.89 -7.55 -17.22
C GLY A 112 7.84 -7.33 -16.03
N SER A 113 8.72 -8.29 -15.76
CA SER A 113 9.77 -8.18 -14.74
C SER A 113 10.82 -7.12 -15.10
N GLU A 114 11.16 -6.99 -16.39
CA GLU A 114 12.07 -5.93 -16.87
C GLU A 114 11.40 -4.56 -16.81
N LEU A 115 10.11 -4.46 -17.16
CA LEU A 115 9.33 -3.24 -16.97
C LEU A 115 9.28 -2.82 -15.49
N ALA A 116 9.09 -3.76 -14.57
CA ALA A 116 9.11 -3.48 -13.13
C ALA A 116 10.49 -3.00 -12.65
N ARG A 117 11.57 -3.62 -13.16
CA ARG A 117 12.95 -3.21 -12.88
C ARG A 117 13.26 -1.82 -13.43
N ALA A 118 12.84 -1.52 -14.65
CA ALA A 118 13.01 -0.20 -15.26
C ALA A 118 12.22 0.85 -14.48
N LEU A 119 10.97 0.56 -14.13
CA LEU A 119 10.14 1.45 -13.30
C LEU A 119 10.79 1.71 -11.94
N ARG A 120 11.36 0.71 -11.26
CA ARG A 120 12.16 0.93 -10.03
C ARG A 120 13.24 1.98 -10.24
N ILE A 121 14.01 1.89 -11.33
CA ILE A 121 15.12 2.82 -11.60
C ILE A 121 14.59 4.24 -11.79
N VAL A 122 13.48 4.37 -12.52
CA VAL A 122 12.77 5.65 -12.70
C VAL A 122 12.28 6.21 -11.36
N LEU A 123 11.62 5.40 -10.52
CA LEU A 123 11.08 5.82 -9.22
C LEU A 123 12.14 6.10 -8.14
N ALA A 124 13.35 5.54 -8.26
CA ALA A 124 14.39 5.71 -7.25
C ALA A 124 15.05 7.10 -7.27
N ARG A 125 14.95 7.83 -8.38
CA ARG A 125 15.71 9.06 -8.64
C ARG A 125 15.09 10.34 -8.06
N THR A 126 14.04 10.20 -7.27
CA THR A 126 12.80 10.86 -7.67
C THR A 126 11.90 11.00 -6.44
N HIS A 127 12.00 12.15 -5.77
CA HIS A 127 11.35 12.40 -4.48
C HIS A 127 9.83 12.65 -4.57
N TRP A 128 9.18 12.26 -5.67
CA TRP A 128 7.82 12.73 -6.00
C TRP A 128 6.68 11.79 -5.60
N ILE A 129 6.96 10.54 -5.19
CA ILE A 129 5.94 9.70 -4.55
C ILE A 129 6.05 9.89 -3.04
N ASP A 130 5.10 10.66 -2.51
CA ASP A 130 4.87 10.77 -1.08
C ASP A 130 3.84 9.70 -0.68
N LEU A 131 4.32 8.59 -0.09
CA LEU A 131 3.48 7.47 0.33
C LEU A 131 2.37 7.90 1.30
N ASP A 132 2.61 8.94 2.10
CA ASP A 132 1.66 9.43 3.10
C ASP A 132 0.50 10.21 2.45
N LYS A 133 0.70 10.71 1.23
CA LYS A 133 -0.32 11.39 0.42
C LYS A 133 -1.13 10.47 -0.49
N LEU A 134 -0.80 9.18 -0.54
CA LEU A 134 -1.57 8.19 -1.30
C LEU A 134 -2.89 7.90 -0.61
N SER A 135 -3.95 7.69 -1.40
CA SER A 135 -5.28 7.41 -0.85
C SER A 135 -5.30 6.13 -0.01
N LEU A 136 -5.98 6.21 1.13
CA LEU A 136 -6.37 5.07 1.96
C LEU A 136 -7.77 4.55 1.61
N ASP A 137 -8.49 5.27 0.75
CA ASP A 137 -9.81 4.87 0.28
C ASP A 137 -9.65 3.78 -0.81
N PRO A 138 -10.34 2.62 -0.70
CA PRO A 138 -10.37 1.61 -1.75
C PRO A 138 -10.89 2.16 -3.10
N ALA A 139 -11.72 3.20 -3.06
CA ALA A 139 -12.18 3.95 -4.24
C ALA A 139 -11.08 4.81 -4.87
N GLY A 140 -9.96 5.04 -4.19
CA GLY A 140 -8.91 5.96 -4.63
C GLY A 140 -9.24 7.41 -4.34
N ARG A 141 -8.45 8.35 -4.87
CA ARG A 141 -8.73 9.77 -4.70
C ARG A 141 -9.97 10.17 -5.52
N ARG A 142 -10.93 10.84 -4.87
CA ARG A 142 -12.12 11.39 -5.52
C ARG A 142 -11.90 12.88 -5.87
N LYS A 143 -12.63 13.36 -6.88
CA LYS A 143 -12.71 14.78 -7.29
C LYS A 143 -11.38 15.39 -7.77
N ASP A 144 -10.47 14.59 -8.31
CA ASP A 144 -9.20 15.05 -8.91
C ASP A 144 -9.29 15.25 -10.43
N GLY A 145 -10.50 15.15 -11.00
CA GLY A 145 -10.76 15.26 -12.43
C GLY A 145 -10.37 14.02 -13.24
N LEU A 146 -9.97 12.93 -12.58
CA LEU A 146 -9.72 11.65 -13.24
C LEU A 146 -10.96 10.75 -13.22
N PRO A 147 -11.07 9.80 -14.17
CA PRO A 147 -12.07 8.73 -14.09
C PRO A 147 -11.98 7.97 -12.74
N PRO A 148 -13.09 7.46 -12.21
CA PRO A 148 -13.15 6.84 -10.88
C PRO A 148 -12.28 5.58 -10.72
N TYR A 149 -11.88 4.98 -11.85
CA TYR A 149 -10.96 3.84 -11.86
C TYR A 149 -9.49 4.27 -11.97
N ARG A 150 -9.14 5.55 -11.87
CA ARG A 150 -7.76 6.07 -11.95
C ARG A 150 -7.43 6.91 -10.73
N ASP A 151 -6.16 6.86 -10.32
CA ASP A 151 -5.62 7.73 -9.27
C ASP A 151 -4.22 8.21 -9.66
N ARG A 152 -3.90 9.49 -9.45
CA ARG A 152 -2.56 10.04 -9.69
C ARG A 152 -1.75 10.04 -8.39
N ILE A 153 -0.63 9.35 -8.43
CA ILE A 153 0.25 9.19 -7.27
C ILE A 153 1.51 10.05 -7.30
N GLY A 154 1.79 10.65 -8.46
CA GLY A 154 2.93 11.54 -8.60
C GLY A 154 3.11 12.01 -10.04
N GLN A 155 4.09 12.88 -10.21
CA GLN A 155 4.53 13.35 -11.52
C GLN A 155 6.04 13.37 -11.57
N ILE A 156 6.59 12.96 -12.71
CA ILE A 156 8.01 12.99 -12.98
C ILE A 156 8.29 14.08 -13.98
N LYS A 157 9.10 15.08 -13.60
CA LYS A 157 9.57 16.10 -14.54
C LYS A 157 10.81 15.61 -15.25
N GLY A 158 10.70 15.33 -16.55
CA GLY A 158 11.84 15.19 -17.45
C GLY A 158 12.27 16.56 -18.00
N LYS A 159 13.35 16.58 -18.79
CA LYS A 159 13.90 17.82 -19.38
C LYS A 159 12.89 18.55 -20.28
N SER A 160 12.13 17.79 -21.08
CA SER A 160 11.18 18.33 -22.08
C SER A 160 9.72 17.97 -21.82
N LYS A 161 9.45 17.00 -20.93
CA LYS A 161 8.13 16.40 -20.74
C LYS A 161 7.91 16.03 -19.28
N THR A 162 6.68 16.20 -18.82
CA THR A 162 6.23 15.70 -17.51
C THR A 162 5.45 14.40 -17.71
N PHE A 163 5.77 13.38 -16.91
CA PHE A 163 5.11 12.08 -16.92
C PHE A 163 4.20 11.95 -15.70
N ASP A 164 2.93 11.66 -15.92
CA ASP A 164 1.99 11.36 -14.85
C ASP A 164 2.13 9.90 -14.42
N ILE A 165 2.32 9.67 -13.13
CA ILE A 165 2.31 8.32 -12.56
C ILE A 165 0.91 8.05 -12.02
N LEU A 166 0.24 7.14 -12.72
CA LEU A 166 -1.16 6.84 -12.54
C LEU A 166 -1.32 5.38 -12.14
N LEU A 167 -2.23 5.14 -11.22
CA LEU A 167 -2.78 3.84 -10.91
C LEU A 167 -4.10 3.67 -11.64
N GLN A 168 -4.52 2.42 -11.81
CA GLN A 168 -5.85 2.11 -12.27
C GLN A 168 -6.44 0.86 -11.63
N LYS A 169 -7.76 0.86 -11.42
CA LYS A 169 -8.53 -0.32 -11.06
C LYS A 169 -8.68 -1.23 -12.28
N VAL A 170 -8.47 -2.51 -12.06
CA VAL A 170 -8.55 -3.55 -13.08
C VAL A 170 -9.27 -4.77 -12.53
N PRO A 171 -10.13 -5.43 -13.33
CA PRO A 171 -10.70 -6.70 -12.90
C PRO A 171 -9.60 -7.76 -12.81
N ARG A 172 -9.56 -8.48 -11.69
CA ARG A 172 -8.83 -9.74 -11.51
C ARG A 172 -9.62 -10.87 -12.18
N GLY A 173 -9.04 -12.07 -12.25
CA GLY A 173 -9.67 -13.24 -12.90
C GLY A 173 -11.02 -13.67 -12.30
N ASP A 174 -11.31 -13.29 -11.06
CA ASP A 174 -12.57 -13.50 -10.34
C ASP A 174 -13.54 -12.31 -10.46
N GLY A 175 -13.23 -11.30 -11.28
CA GLY A 175 -14.07 -10.12 -11.50
C GLY A 175 -13.89 -9.00 -10.47
N VAL A 176 -13.21 -9.26 -9.35
CA VAL A 176 -12.97 -8.25 -8.30
C VAL A 176 -11.96 -7.21 -8.78
N ALA A 177 -12.26 -5.93 -8.57
CA ALA A 177 -11.41 -4.84 -9.01
C ALA A 177 -10.23 -4.62 -8.04
N ILE A 178 -9.01 -4.59 -8.57
CA ILE A 178 -7.77 -4.34 -7.83
C ILE A 178 -6.97 -3.20 -8.48
N TRP A 179 -6.17 -2.50 -7.70
CA TRP A 179 -5.28 -1.45 -8.18
C TRP A 179 -4.00 -2.01 -8.78
N LYS A 180 -3.56 -1.40 -9.88
CA LYS A 180 -2.25 -1.63 -10.51
C LYS A 180 -1.68 -0.31 -11.02
N PHE A 181 -0.38 -0.24 -11.27
CA PHE A 181 0.17 0.84 -12.11
C PHE A 181 -0.52 0.79 -13.47
N SER A 182 -1.04 1.93 -13.91
CA SER A 182 -1.86 1.99 -15.11
C SER A 182 -1.09 1.58 -16.34
N ASN A 183 -1.79 0.99 -17.32
CA ASN A 183 -1.20 0.67 -18.63
C ASN A 183 -0.60 1.92 -19.29
N LYS A 184 -1.19 3.12 -19.05
CA LYS A 184 -0.64 4.40 -19.51
C LYS A 184 0.74 4.70 -18.91
N THR A 185 0.91 4.48 -17.60
CA THR A 185 2.21 4.63 -16.93
C THR A 185 3.20 3.56 -17.39
N VAL A 186 2.76 2.30 -17.49
CA VAL A 186 3.61 1.17 -17.91
C VAL A 186 4.11 1.36 -19.35
N ALA A 187 3.25 1.81 -20.26
CA ALA A 187 3.62 2.10 -21.65
C ALA A 187 4.70 3.19 -21.79
N GLN A 188 4.79 4.09 -20.81
CA GLN A 188 5.78 5.17 -20.78
C GLN A 188 7.09 4.74 -20.11
N VAL A 189 7.16 3.56 -19.48
CA VAL A 189 8.35 3.10 -18.74
C VAL A 189 9.61 3.10 -19.61
N PRO A 190 9.63 2.60 -20.86
CA PRO A 190 10.83 2.64 -21.69
C PRO A 190 11.32 4.07 -21.97
N GLU A 191 10.41 5.00 -22.26
CA GLU A 191 10.73 6.42 -22.48
C GLU A 191 11.28 7.07 -21.21
N MET A 192 10.61 6.87 -20.07
CA MET A 192 11.08 7.38 -18.77
C MET A 192 12.45 6.78 -18.43
N TYR A 193 12.64 5.48 -18.64
CA TYR A 193 13.91 4.81 -18.39
C TYR A 193 15.04 5.41 -19.23
N ALA A 194 14.83 5.63 -20.53
CA ALA A 194 15.84 6.27 -21.38
C ALA A 194 16.24 7.67 -20.87
N VAL A 195 15.27 8.48 -20.45
CA VAL A 195 15.53 9.84 -19.93
C VAL A 195 16.28 9.82 -18.59
N PHE A 196 15.87 8.96 -17.66
CA PHE A 196 16.37 8.99 -16.29
C PHE A 196 17.55 8.02 -16.03
N ALA A 197 17.74 6.99 -16.86
CA ALA A 197 18.90 6.10 -16.77
C ALA A 197 20.15 6.72 -17.41
N GLN A 198 20.01 7.42 -18.54
CA GLN A 198 21.15 8.11 -19.19
C GLN A 198 21.78 9.15 -18.24
N THR A 199 20.93 9.94 -17.56
CA THR A 199 21.37 10.95 -16.58
C THR A 199 22.20 10.34 -15.45
N PHE A 200 21.92 9.10 -15.02
CA PHE A 200 22.71 8.43 -13.98
C PHE A 200 24.10 8.03 -14.46
N TRP A 201 24.21 7.53 -15.69
CA TRP A 201 25.48 7.07 -16.23
C TRP A 201 26.45 8.21 -16.51
N ASP A 202 25.94 9.36 -16.94
CA ASP A 202 26.73 10.59 -17.14
C ASP A 202 27.21 11.21 -15.81
N GLU A 203 26.47 11.02 -14.71
CA GLU A 203 26.77 11.61 -13.40
C GLU A 203 27.60 10.70 -12.47
N VAL A 204 27.52 9.37 -12.61
CA VAL A 204 28.06 8.42 -11.61
C VAL A 204 29.26 7.62 -12.10
N LEU A 205 29.50 7.54 -13.41
CA LEU A 205 30.65 6.81 -13.94
C LEU A 205 31.60 7.72 -14.71
N PRO A 206 32.91 7.67 -14.44
CA PRO A 206 33.90 8.39 -15.23
C PRO A 206 33.87 7.95 -16.71
N PRO A 207 34.32 8.81 -17.65
CA PRO A 207 34.29 8.53 -19.09
C PRO A 207 34.93 7.19 -19.51
N TRP A 208 35.93 6.71 -18.77
CA TRP A 208 36.66 5.47 -19.04
C TRP A 208 35.84 4.18 -18.86
N PHE A 209 34.63 4.23 -18.28
CA PHE A 209 33.76 3.05 -18.18
C PHE A 209 33.11 2.68 -19.54
N PHE A 210 33.03 3.61 -20.48
CA PHE A 210 32.41 3.42 -21.80
C PHE A 210 33.43 3.18 -22.93
N GLU A 211 34.73 3.07 -22.61
CA GLU A 211 35.82 2.81 -23.56
C GLU A 211 36.07 1.31 -23.83
N VAL A 212 35.13 0.42 -23.47
CA VAL A 212 35.15 -0.93 -24.04
C VAL A 212 34.68 -0.82 -25.49
N ARG A 213 35.65 -0.60 -26.37
CA ARG A 213 35.54 -0.67 -27.82
C ARG A 213 34.60 -1.81 -28.20
N VAL A 214 33.55 -1.48 -28.94
CA VAL A 214 32.91 -2.44 -29.84
C VAL A 214 34.04 -2.90 -30.76
N LEU A 215 34.68 -4.02 -30.40
CA LEU A 215 35.63 -4.66 -31.26
C LEU A 215 34.84 -5.10 -32.49
N GLU A 216 35.16 -4.46 -33.60
CA GLU A 216 34.89 -4.94 -34.94
C GLU A 216 35.18 -6.44 -34.98
N LEU A 217 34.14 -7.23 -35.24
CA LEU A 217 34.32 -8.57 -35.78
C LEU A 217 33.70 -8.55 -37.16
N TYR A 218 34.62 -8.37 -38.12
CA TYR A 218 34.50 -8.73 -39.53
C TYR A 218 34.22 -10.23 -39.69
#